data_AF-A0A097EDI4-F1
#
_entry.id   AF-A0A097EDI4-F1
#
_cell.length_a   1.000
_cell.length_b   1.000
_cell.length_c   1.000
_cell.angle_alpha   90.00
_cell.angle_beta   90.00
_cell.angle_gamma   90.00
#
_symmetry.space_group_name_H-M   'P 1'
#
loop_
_entity.id
_entity.type
_entity.pdbx_description
1 polymer ?
#
loop_
_entity_poly.entity_id
_entity_poly.type
_entity_poly.pdbx_seq_one_letter_code
_entity_poly.pdbx_strand_id
1 'polypeptide(L)' 'MSDIEWQMSAVLANVDRGGNEVPEVTNLADAVRAWLALDNGLQNDAVLRPERAVDVDGEPVAVFAGQAIRALAARLSG' A
#
# COMPACT_ATOMS: atom_id res chain seq x y z
N MET A 1 9.92 -5.49 -17.40
CA MET A 1 9.61 -5.59 -15.97
C MET A 1 9.56 -4.18 -15.46
N SER A 2 8.38 -3.64 -15.16
CA SER A 2 8.30 -2.32 -14.54
C SER A 2 8.83 -2.47 -13.12
N ASP A 3 10.04 -1.96 -12.88
CA ASP A 3 10.61 -1.88 -11.54
C ASP A 3 9.80 -0.85 -10.75
N ILE A 4 8.87 -1.35 -9.92
CA ILE A 4 8.15 -0.51 -8.97
C ILE A 4 9.18 0.13 -8.04
N GLU A 5 9.18 1.45 -7.94
CA GLU A 5 10.09 2.17 -7.04
C GLU A 5 9.62 2.01 -5.58
N TRP A 6 9.94 0.87 -4.98
CA TRP A 6 9.51 0.49 -3.64
C TRP A 6 10.01 1.40 -2.51
N GLN A 7 11.06 2.18 -2.77
CA GLN A 7 11.64 3.13 -1.82
C GLN A 7 10.94 4.49 -1.85
N MET A 8 10.00 4.73 -2.79
CA MET A 8 9.24 5.97 -2.80
C MET A 8 8.39 6.11 -1.55
N SER A 9 8.14 7.35 -1.12
CA SER A 9 7.23 7.59 0.01
C SER A 9 5.82 7.12 -0.35
N ALA A 10 5.11 6.57 0.62
CA ALA A 10 3.72 6.18 0.49
C ALA A 10 3.00 6.41 1.82
N VAL A 11 1.72 6.70 1.72
CA VAL A 11 0.83 6.88 2.87
C VAL A 11 -0.14 5.72 2.91
N LEU A 12 -0.20 5.03 4.05
CA LEU A 12 -1.27 4.08 4.34
C LEU A 12 -2.28 4.75 5.28
N ALA A 13 -3.48 5.00 4.77
CA ALA A 13 -4.60 5.62 5.47
C ALA A 13 -5.68 4.60 5.84
N ASN A 14 -6.60 4.97 6.74
CA ASN A 14 -7.68 4.13 7.27
C ASN A 14 -7.20 2.85 7.98
N VAL A 15 -6.09 2.95 8.72
CA VAL A 15 -5.51 1.86 9.50
C VAL A 15 -5.68 2.16 10.98
N ASP A 16 -6.87 1.91 11.53
CA ASP A 16 -7.08 2.05 12.97
C ASP A 16 -6.32 0.92 13.70
N ARG A 17 -5.11 1.23 14.17
CA ARG A 17 -4.27 0.31 14.94
C ARG A 17 -4.47 0.59 16.43
N GLY A 18 -5.64 0.22 16.96
CA GLY A 18 -5.92 0.24 18.40
C GLY A 18 -6.37 1.59 18.98
N GLY A 19 -7.21 2.34 18.26
CA GLY A 19 -7.90 3.53 18.76
C GLY A 19 -7.24 4.86 18.44
N ASN A 20 -6.25 4.88 17.54
CA ASN A 20 -5.68 6.09 16.98
C ASN A 20 -5.47 5.90 15.48
N GLU A 21 -6.11 6.74 14.68
CA GLU A 21 -5.93 6.81 13.23
C GLU A 21 -4.58 7.49 12.95
N VAL A 22 -3.50 6.71 12.89
CA VAL A 22 -2.16 7.25 12.61
C VAL A 22 -1.82 6.95 11.15
N PRO A 23 -1.85 7.94 10.24
CA PRO A 23 -1.32 7.76 8.90
C PRO A 23 0.18 7.47 9.00
N GLU A 24 0.58 6.26 8.63
CA GLU A 24 1.98 5.86 8.61
C GLU A 24 2.57 6.29 7.26
N VAL A 25 3.42 7.32 7.29
CA VAL A 25 4.19 7.74 6.11
C VAL A 25 5.51 6.98 6.14
N THR A 26 5.64 6.01 5.23
CA THR A 26 6.84 5.17 5.10
C THR A 26 7.12 4.91 3.62
N ASN A 27 8.10 4.09 3.29
CA ASN A 27 8.30 3.70 1.90
C ASN A 27 7.19 2.74 1.42
N LEU A 28 6.98 2.67 0.11
CA LEU A 28 5.91 1.86 -0.49
C LEU A 28 5.97 0.39 -0.06
N ALA A 29 7.15 -0.21 0.05
CA ALA A 29 7.30 -1.59 0.51
C ALA A 29 6.82 -1.79 1.95
N ASP A 30 7.23 -0.91 2.86
CA ASP A 30 6.87 -0.99 4.28
C ASP A 30 5.40 -0.65 4.50
N ALA A 31 4.82 0.26 3.71
CA ALA A 31 3.39 0.54 3.75
C ALA A 31 2.56 -0.69 3.30
N VAL A 32 3.02 -1.42 2.28
CA VAL A 32 2.41 -2.68 1.85
C VAL A 32 2.57 -3.79 2.89
N ARG A 33 3.73 -3.88 3.55
CA ARG A 33 3.97 -4.81 4.67
C ARG A 33 3.11 -4.50 5.88
N ALA A 34 2.96 -3.21 6.22
CA ALA A 34 2.09 -2.76 7.29
C ALA A 34 0.63 -3.12 7.00
N TRP A 35 0.18 -2.98 5.75
CA TRP A 35 -1.15 -3.43 5.31
C TRP A 35 -1.34 -4.94 5.45
N LEU A 36 -0.34 -5.75 5.06
CA LEU A 36 -0.38 -7.21 5.24
C LEU A 36 -0.50 -7.66 6.70
N ALA A 37 0.01 -6.85 7.64
CA ALA A 37 -0.07 -7.10 9.07
C ALA A 37 -1.42 -6.68 9.70
N LEU A 38 -2.30 -6.01 8.96
CA LEU A 38 -3.64 -5.65 9.44
C LEU A 38 -4.58 -6.85 9.43
N ASP A 39 -5.61 -6.80 10.28
CA ASP A 39 -6.74 -7.73 10.20
C ASP A 39 -7.53 -7.57 8.89
N ASN A 40 -8.13 -8.66 8.40
CA ASN A 40 -8.84 -8.69 7.11
C ASN A 40 -9.93 -7.61 6.97
N GLY A 41 -10.57 -7.18 8.07
CA GLY A 41 -11.53 -6.08 8.05
C GLY A 41 -10.87 -4.75 7.66
N LEU A 42 -9.81 -4.38 8.39
CA LEU A 42 -9.04 -3.15 8.16
C LEU A 42 -8.32 -3.16 6.81
N GLN A 43 -7.91 -4.33 6.31
CA GLN A 43 -7.31 -4.43 4.98
C GLN A 43 -8.24 -3.95 3.86
N ASN A 44 -9.56 -4.15 4.00
CA ASN A 44 -10.53 -3.71 3.00
C ASN A 44 -10.77 -2.20 3.04
N ASP A 45 -10.69 -1.60 4.22
CA ASP A 45 -10.93 -0.16 4.42
C ASP A 45 -9.66 0.68 4.20
N ALA A 46 -8.48 0.06 4.31
CA ALA A 46 -7.19 0.71 4.15
C ALA A 46 -6.95 1.19 2.71
N VAL A 47 -6.39 2.40 2.61
CA VAL A 47 -6.05 3.05 1.34
C VAL A 47 -4.57 3.40 1.31
N LEU A 48 -3.86 2.88 0.33
CA LEU A 48 -2.45 3.13 0.08
C LEU A 48 -2.30 4.16 -1.04
N ARG A 49 -1.59 5.25 -0.75
CA ARG A 49 -1.33 6.35 -1.67
C ARG A 49 0.18 6.56 -1.80
N PRO A 50 0.82 6.04 -2.84
CA PRO A 50 2.21 6.38 -3.13
C PRO A 50 2.35 7.87 -3.45
N GLU A 51 3.54 8.42 -3.23
CA GLU A 51 3.91 9.81 -3.56
C GLU A 51 3.78 10.08 -5.06
N ARG A 52 4.06 9.07 -5.88
CA ARG A 52 3.93 9.10 -7.34
C ARG A 52 3.14 7.89 -7.82
N ALA A 53 2.47 8.03 -8.96
CA ALA A 53 1.80 6.90 -9.59
C ALA A 53 2.81 5.77 -9.85
N VAL A 54 2.40 4.55 -9.51
CA VAL A 54 3.17 3.33 -9.73
C VAL A 54 2.66 2.70 -11.01
N ASP A 55 3.55 2.43 -11.96
CA ASP A 55 3.21 1.67 -13.16
C ASP A 55 2.96 0.20 -12.83
N VAL A 56 1.70 -0.21 -12.90
CA VAL A 56 1.28 -1.60 -12.77
C VAL A 56 0.84 -2.09 -14.13
N ASP A 57 1.61 -3.00 -14.73
CA ASP A 57 1.34 -3.58 -16.06
C ASP A 57 1.18 -2.54 -17.19
N GLY A 58 1.82 -1.36 -17.04
CA GLY A 58 1.76 -0.27 -18.01
C GLY A 58 0.64 0.75 -17.76
N GLU A 59 -0.11 0.59 -16.67
CA GLU A 59 -1.07 1.58 -16.20
C GLU A 59 -0.53 2.31 -14.96
N PRO A 60 -0.49 3.66 -14.97
CA PRO A 60 -0.06 4.44 -13.82
C PRO A 60 -1.17 4.47 -12.76
N VAL A 61 -0.94 3.83 -11.62
CA VAL A 61 -1.88 3.74 -10.50
C VAL A 61 -1.40 4.59 -9.34
N ALA A 62 -2.20 5.60 -8.96
CA ALA A 62 -1.87 6.53 -7.87
C ALA A 62 -2.55 6.20 -6.53
N VAL A 63 -3.49 5.25 -6.51
CA VAL A 63 -4.26 4.87 -5.32
C VAL A 63 -4.53 3.37 -5.37
N PHE A 64 -4.27 2.69 -4.26
CA PHE A 64 -4.56 1.27 -4.09
C PHE A 64 -5.44 1.07 -2.86
N ALA A 65 -6.45 0.20 -2.96
CA ALA A 65 -7.31 -0.18 -1.84
C ALA A 65 -7.63 -1.68 -1.90
N GLY A 66 -7.78 -2.31 -0.74
CA GLY A 66 -8.16 -3.73 -0.62
C GLY A 66 -7.37 -4.65 -1.55
N GLN A 67 -8.06 -5.29 -2.50
CA GLN A 67 -7.46 -6.26 -3.44
C GLN A 67 -6.35 -5.66 -4.31
N ALA A 68 -6.37 -4.35 -4.59
CA ALA A 68 -5.30 -3.71 -5.36
C ALA A 68 -3.98 -3.67 -4.56
N ILE A 69 -4.04 -3.43 -3.24
CA ILE A 69 -2.87 -3.52 -2.36
C ILE A 69 -2.40 -4.97 -2.27
N ARG A 70 -3.31 -5.95 -2.27
CA ARG A 70 -2.97 -7.38 -2.28
C ARG A 70 -2.20 -7.78 -3.55
N ALA A 71 -2.64 -7.30 -4.71
CA ALA A 71 -1.95 -7.52 -5.97
C ALA A 71 -0.57 -6.85 -6.00
N LEU A 72 -0.41 -5.71 -5.31
CA LEU A 72 0.87 -5.04 -5.12
C LEU A 72 1.78 -5.85 -4.17
N ALA A 73 1.24 -6.36 -3.06
CA ALA A 73 1.95 -7.20 -2.09
C ALA A 73 2.49 -8.50 -2.71
N ALA A 74 1.72 -9.13 -3.60
CA ALA A 74 2.15 -10.31 -4.34
C ALA A 74 3.39 -10.02 -5.20
N ARG A 75 3.52 -8.80 -5.75
CA ARG A 75 4.69 -8.37 -6.53
C ARG A 75 5.91 -8.06 -5.65
N LEU A 76 5.70 -7.57 -4.41
CA LEU A 76 6.78 -7.33 -3.45
C LEU A 76 7.45 -8.63 -2.96
N SER A 77 6.69 -9.72 -2.91
CA SER A 77 7.14 -11.01 -2.38
C SER A 77 7.62 -11.98 -3.46
N GLY A 78 7.49 -11.59 -4.74
CA GLY A 78 7.82 -12.40 -5.93
C GLY A 78 9.21 -12.13 -6.49
#